data_AF-A0A8J3IM08-F1
#
_entry.id   AF-A0A8J3IM08-F1
#
_cell.length_a   1.000
_cell.length_b   1.000
_cell.length_c   1.000
_cell.angle_alpha   90.00
_cell.angle_beta   90.00
_cell.angle_gamma   90.00
#
_symmetry.space_group_name_H-M   'P 1'
#
loop_
_entity.id
_entity.type
_entity.pdbx_description
1 polymer ?
#
loop_
_entity_poly.entity_id
_entity_poly.type
_entity_poly.pdbx_seq_one_letter_code
_entity_poly.pdbx_strand_id
1 'polypeptide(L)'
;MSQYPPAPQYPQSGSQYPAYQQPPQYAPNAYQQPPAAPQYAPNAYQQPPAAPPMAPAVGPAGATPPDILQQAATYQLGNPLQVYKPAFSPPAAIGIAVGVSILDLVVLVALLAASGRLLIYLLVIPILMIIFAVRAVMYGNKIVYTFNGGIIQATGQQQRDVVRWDQVEAVWQRVIRTRYYYFFSRMSYKYTVRRNDGTTFTFNNVLKNVGELGQVIQQEVTRQHAPRALAAYNSGAPVVFGPFTLNMQGISNGRELLPWNMVRGIKIDRGVVTIMKEGQMLRWGSASVENVPNYRVFVSVANQALRGFGKAVE
;
A
#
# COMPACT_ATOMS: atom_id res chain seq x y z
N MET A 1 -29.66 -65.26 -35.41
CA MET A 1 -28.61 -64.29 -35.76
C MET A 1 -29.29 -63.00 -36.18
N SER A 2 -29.05 -61.96 -35.40
CA SER A 2 -29.86 -60.75 -35.31
C SER A 2 -29.79 -59.88 -36.56
N GLN A 3 -30.96 -59.54 -37.10
CA GLN A 3 -31.14 -58.59 -38.20
C GLN A 3 -30.99 -57.16 -37.65
N TYR A 4 -30.09 -56.38 -38.26
CA TYR A 4 -29.99 -54.94 -38.01
C TYR A 4 -31.15 -54.21 -38.71
N PRO A 5 -31.81 -53.23 -38.07
CA PRO A 5 -32.77 -52.36 -38.74
C PRO A 5 -32.08 -51.39 -39.72
N PRO A 6 -32.74 -51.01 -40.83
CA PRO A 6 -32.18 -50.08 -41.80
C PRO A 6 -32.03 -48.65 -41.26
N ALA A 7 -30.99 -47.95 -41.73
CA ALA A 7 -30.67 -46.57 -41.33
C ALA A 7 -31.76 -45.56 -41.77
N PRO A 8 -32.00 -44.48 -40.99
CA PRO A 8 -32.99 -43.46 -41.34
C PRO A 8 -32.58 -42.67 -42.59
N GLN A 9 -33.51 -42.53 -43.54
CA GLN A 9 -33.39 -41.62 -44.68
C GLN A 9 -33.67 -40.18 -44.22
N TYR A 10 -32.69 -39.28 -44.40
CA TYR A 10 -32.89 -37.85 -44.16
C TYR A 10 -33.57 -37.20 -45.38
N PRO A 11 -34.59 -36.35 -45.18
CA PRO A 11 -35.23 -35.65 -46.28
C PRO A 11 -34.30 -34.59 -46.89
N GLN A 12 -34.10 -34.65 -48.22
CA GLN A 12 -33.50 -33.57 -48.99
C GLN A 12 -34.44 -32.37 -49.01
N SER A 13 -34.16 -31.38 -48.16
CA SER A 13 -34.78 -30.07 -48.21
C SER A 13 -33.95 -29.15 -49.09
N GLY A 14 -34.40 -28.97 -50.33
CA GLY A 14 -33.90 -27.96 -51.25
C GLY A 14 -34.12 -26.57 -50.65
N SER A 15 -33.06 -26.00 -50.08
CA SER A 15 -33.03 -24.61 -49.63
C SER A 15 -32.22 -23.81 -50.64
N GLN A 16 -32.93 -23.06 -51.49
CA GLN A 16 -32.32 -22.00 -52.30
C GLN A 16 -31.69 -20.98 -51.33
N TYR A 17 -30.36 -20.90 -51.33
CA TYR A 17 -29.65 -19.82 -50.66
C TYR A 17 -29.91 -18.51 -51.42
N PRO A 18 -30.40 -17.44 -50.77
CA PRO A 18 -30.42 -16.13 -51.41
C PRO A 18 -28.98 -15.66 -51.64
N ALA A 19 -28.75 -15.04 -52.80
CA ALA A 19 -27.46 -14.48 -53.20
C ALA A 19 -26.92 -13.51 -52.14
N TYR A 20 -25.62 -13.63 -51.83
CA TYR A 20 -24.89 -12.68 -50.99
C TYR A 20 -25.01 -11.26 -51.59
N GLN A 21 -25.80 -10.40 -50.95
CA GLN A 21 -25.72 -8.97 -51.20
C GLN A 21 -24.40 -8.46 -50.61
N GLN A 22 -23.56 -7.84 -51.44
CA GLN A 22 -22.34 -7.18 -50.99
C GLN A 22 -22.69 -6.09 -49.97
N PRO A 23 -21.99 -5.97 -48.84
CA PRO A 23 -22.18 -4.85 -47.92
C PRO A 23 -21.81 -3.53 -48.62
N PRO A 24 -22.50 -2.41 -48.32
CA PRO A 24 -22.22 -1.13 -48.95
C PRO A 24 -20.76 -0.72 -48.73
N GLN A 25 -20.11 -0.30 -49.82
CA GLN A 25 -18.79 0.33 -49.78
C GLN A 25 -18.89 1.62 -48.97
N TYR A 26 -18.35 1.60 -47.74
CA TYR A 26 -18.15 2.81 -46.97
C TYR A 26 -17.12 3.69 -47.70
N ALA A 27 -17.52 4.93 -47.97
CA ALA A 27 -16.60 5.96 -48.46
C ALA A 27 -15.39 6.06 -47.52
N PRO A 28 -14.17 6.28 -48.05
CA PRO A 28 -12.98 6.44 -47.22
C PRO A 28 -13.16 7.67 -46.32
N ASN A 29 -13.43 7.43 -45.04
CA ASN A 29 -13.41 8.47 -44.03
C ASN A 29 -12.04 9.15 -44.08
N ALA A 30 -12.06 10.45 -44.34
CA ALA A 30 -10.92 11.32 -44.11
C ALA A 30 -10.50 11.15 -42.65
N TYR A 31 -9.40 10.43 -42.44
CA TYR A 31 -8.72 10.42 -41.15
C TYR A 31 -8.25 11.85 -40.91
N GLN A 32 -9.07 12.62 -40.19
CA GLN A 32 -8.56 13.74 -39.41
C GLN A 32 -7.40 13.18 -38.59
N GLN A 33 -6.23 13.79 -38.75
CA GLN A 33 -5.06 13.49 -37.93
C GLN A 33 -5.49 13.38 -36.47
N PRO A 34 -5.07 12.34 -35.74
CA PRO A 34 -5.28 12.30 -34.29
C PRO A 34 -4.77 13.63 -33.73
N PRO A 35 -5.51 14.32 -32.85
CA PRO A 35 -4.96 15.47 -32.15
C PRO A 35 -3.64 15.03 -31.52
N ALA A 36 -2.60 15.84 -31.70
CA ALA A 36 -1.26 15.57 -31.18
C ALA A 36 -1.39 15.03 -29.76
N ALA A 37 -0.79 13.86 -29.51
CA ALA A 37 -0.83 13.22 -28.21
C ALA A 37 -0.50 14.28 -27.15
N PRO A 38 -1.34 14.47 -26.12
CA PRO A 38 -1.02 15.42 -25.06
C PRO A 38 0.37 15.05 -24.58
N GLN A 39 1.28 16.03 -24.58
CA GLN A 39 2.62 15.86 -24.04
C GLN A 39 2.45 15.37 -22.60
N TYR A 40 2.60 14.07 -22.40
CA TYR A 40 2.53 13.46 -21.08
C TYR A 40 3.68 14.08 -20.30
N ALA A 41 3.35 14.99 -19.37
CA ALA A 41 4.30 15.41 -18.36
C ALA A 41 4.92 14.13 -17.76
N PRO A 42 6.25 14.04 -17.64
CA PRO A 42 6.91 12.83 -17.16
C PRO A 42 6.27 12.39 -15.84
N ASN A 43 5.79 11.15 -15.85
CA ASN A 43 5.06 10.58 -14.73
C ASN A 43 5.96 10.58 -13.49
N ALA A 44 5.48 11.14 -12.37
CA ALA A 44 6.21 11.20 -11.09
C ALA A 44 6.54 9.82 -10.45
N TYR A 45 6.27 8.72 -11.15
CA TYR A 45 6.77 7.38 -10.82
C TYR A 45 8.15 7.08 -11.45
N GLN A 46 8.57 7.88 -12.44
CA GLN A 46 9.91 7.83 -13.05
C GLN A 46 10.90 8.78 -12.38
N GLN A 47 10.45 9.61 -11.44
CA GLN A 47 11.38 10.29 -10.56
C GLN A 47 11.90 9.26 -9.57
N PRO A 48 13.22 9.00 -9.51
CA PRO A 48 13.82 8.50 -8.28
C PRO A 48 13.24 9.33 -7.14
N PRO A 49 12.93 8.75 -5.97
CA PRO A 49 12.56 9.57 -4.81
C PRO A 49 13.60 10.68 -4.75
N ALA A 50 13.12 11.94 -4.83
CA ALA A 50 13.98 13.11 -4.82
C ALA A 50 15.08 12.86 -3.79
N ALA A 51 16.33 13.08 -4.20
CA ALA A 51 17.49 12.90 -3.32
C ALA A 51 17.09 13.38 -1.92
N PRO A 52 17.24 12.53 -0.88
CA PRO A 52 16.68 12.84 0.43
C PRO A 52 17.08 14.28 0.77
N PRO A 53 16.13 15.13 1.24
CA PRO A 53 16.57 16.38 1.84
C PRO A 53 17.69 16.02 2.80
N MET A 54 18.84 16.65 2.58
CA MET A 54 20.07 16.48 3.34
C MET A 54 19.73 16.11 4.78
N ALA A 55 20.26 14.98 5.25
CA ALA A 55 20.15 14.41 6.61
C ALA A 55 19.00 15.00 7.46
N PRO A 56 17.95 14.23 7.82
CA PRO A 56 16.74 14.76 8.44
C PRO A 56 17.12 15.76 9.52
N ALA A 57 16.69 17.01 9.34
CA ALA A 57 16.93 18.07 10.29
C ALA A 57 16.53 17.54 11.66
N VAL A 58 17.54 17.30 12.50
CA VAL A 58 17.39 16.78 13.85
C VAL A 58 16.40 17.71 14.53
N GLY A 59 15.15 17.25 14.70
CA GLY A 59 14.18 17.98 15.47
C GLY A 59 14.78 18.17 16.86
N PRO A 60 14.70 19.37 17.46
CA PRO A 60 15.41 19.61 18.71
C PRO A 60 14.96 18.57 19.74
N ALA A 61 15.94 17.89 20.35
CA ALA A 61 15.75 16.90 21.40
C ALA A 61 14.87 17.40 22.57
N GLY A 62 14.61 18.72 22.64
CA GLY A 62 13.68 19.35 23.58
C GLY A 62 12.18 19.12 23.32
N ALA A 63 11.77 18.43 22.24
CA ALA A 63 10.36 18.10 21.99
C ALA A 63 9.91 16.74 22.57
N THR A 64 10.83 15.94 23.11
CA THR A 64 10.55 14.61 23.66
C THR A 64 10.36 14.67 25.16
N PRO A 65 9.21 14.21 25.70
CA PRO A 65 8.97 14.21 27.15
C PRO A 65 10.03 13.41 27.93
N PRO A 66 10.44 13.84 29.16
CA PRO A 66 11.50 13.19 29.93
C PRO A 66 11.26 11.71 30.21
N ASP A 67 10.01 11.34 30.38
CA ASP A 67 9.53 9.98 30.61
C ASP A 67 9.68 9.09 29.37
N ILE A 68 9.57 9.65 28.15
CA ILE A 68 9.87 8.94 26.91
C ILE A 68 11.39 8.74 26.76
N LEU A 69 12.20 9.71 27.20
CA LEU A 69 13.66 9.57 27.25
C LEU A 69 14.10 8.51 28.27
N GLN A 70 13.47 8.46 29.44
CA GLN A 70 13.71 7.40 30.44
C GLN A 70 13.36 6.03 29.86
N GLN A 71 12.22 5.89 29.19
CA GLN A 71 11.85 4.63 28.55
C GLN A 71 12.83 4.27 27.42
N ALA A 72 13.25 5.24 26.61
CA ALA A 72 14.26 5.02 25.58
C ALA A 72 15.61 4.55 26.17
N ALA A 73 16.01 5.07 27.33
CA ALA A 73 17.19 4.62 28.05
C ALA A 73 17.03 3.18 28.58
N THR A 74 15.89 2.86 29.21
CA THR A 74 15.59 1.50 29.70
C THR A 74 15.67 0.45 28.58
N TYR A 75 15.14 0.78 27.39
CA TYR A 75 15.15 -0.13 26.24
C TYR A 75 16.38 0.03 25.33
N GLN A 76 17.35 0.87 25.72
CA GLN A 76 18.60 1.14 24.99
C GLN A 76 18.36 1.59 23.54
N LEU A 77 17.34 2.41 23.30
CA LEU A 77 16.98 2.88 21.96
C LEU A 77 17.94 3.95 21.42
N GLY A 78 18.80 4.52 22.27
CA GLY A 78 19.76 5.54 21.89
C GLY A 78 19.13 6.93 21.72
N ASN A 79 19.69 7.74 20.83
CA ASN A 79 19.32 9.14 20.69
C ASN A 79 17.97 9.33 19.98
N PRO A 80 17.16 10.34 20.39
CA PRO A 80 15.95 10.70 19.69
C PRO A 80 16.26 11.27 18.31
N LEU A 81 15.47 10.88 17.32
CA LEU A 81 15.60 11.34 15.94
C LEU A 81 14.47 12.31 15.58
N GLN A 82 13.23 11.83 15.62
CA GLN A 82 12.08 12.58 15.11
C GLN A 82 10.79 12.21 15.85
N VAL A 83 9.84 13.13 15.85
CA VAL A 83 8.52 12.96 16.47
C VAL A 83 7.42 13.11 15.42
N TYR A 84 6.63 12.07 15.25
CA TYR A 84 5.47 12.06 14.36
C TYR A 84 4.20 12.29 15.17
N LYS A 85 3.60 13.46 14.96
CA LYS A 85 2.38 13.92 15.62
C LYS A 85 1.13 13.45 14.87
N PRO A 86 -0.04 13.41 15.51
CA PRO A 86 -1.28 13.10 14.80
C PRO A 86 -1.61 14.16 13.73
N ALA A 87 -2.21 13.71 12.64
CA ALA A 87 -2.61 14.55 11.51
C ALA A 87 -3.79 15.47 11.84
N PHE A 88 -4.60 15.10 12.83
CA PHE A 88 -5.74 15.87 13.32
C PHE A 88 -5.61 16.07 14.83
N SER A 89 -5.82 17.28 15.31
CA SER A 89 -5.89 17.54 16.75
C SER A 89 -7.28 17.12 17.28
N PRO A 90 -7.35 16.22 18.28
CA PRO A 90 -8.60 15.84 18.91
C PRO A 90 -9.52 17.00 19.34
N PRO A 91 -9.05 18.11 19.94
CA PRO A 91 -9.92 19.22 20.32
C PRO A 91 -10.57 19.93 19.13
N ALA A 92 -9.91 20.02 17.97
CA ALA A 92 -10.51 20.62 16.79
C ALA A 92 -11.66 19.76 16.24
N ALA A 93 -11.51 18.42 16.24
CA ALA A 93 -12.57 17.50 15.83
C ALA A 93 -13.78 17.56 16.77
N ILE A 94 -13.54 17.65 18.09
CA ILE A 94 -14.60 17.84 19.08
C ILE A 94 -15.32 19.18 18.85
N GLY A 95 -14.58 20.28 18.67
CA GLY A 95 -15.17 21.60 18.44
C GLY A 95 -16.07 21.66 17.19
N ILE A 96 -15.63 21.04 16.09
CA ILE A 96 -16.45 20.93 14.87
C ILE A 96 -17.72 20.11 15.13
N ALA A 97 -17.59 18.96 15.81
CA ALA A 97 -18.75 18.11 16.11
C ALA A 97 -19.77 18.81 17.02
N VAL A 98 -19.29 19.53 18.04
CA VAL A 98 -20.16 20.33 18.93
C VAL A 98 -20.83 21.47 18.15
N GLY A 99 -20.07 22.22 17.35
CA GLY A 99 -20.61 23.32 16.55
C GLY A 99 -21.71 22.86 15.58
N VAL A 100 -21.49 21.75 14.86
CA VAL A 100 -22.49 21.17 13.95
C VAL A 100 -23.71 20.67 14.73
N SER A 101 -23.52 20.03 15.89
CA SER A 101 -24.62 19.52 16.71
C SER A 101 -25.49 20.66 17.27
N ILE A 102 -24.89 21.78 17.66
CA ILE A 102 -25.62 22.98 18.11
C ILE A 102 -26.42 23.58 16.95
N LEU A 103 -25.81 23.70 15.77
CA LEU A 103 -26.48 24.24 14.59
C LEU A 103 -27.69 23.37 14.19
N ASP A 104 -27.52 22.04 14.14
CA ASP A 104 -28.60 21.11 13.84
C ASP A 104 -29.73 21.18 14.86
N LEU A 105 -29.41 21.33 16.15
CA LEU A 105 -30.42 21.50 17.20
C LEU A 105 -31.23 22.78 17.01
N VAL A 106 -30.58 23.90 16.67
CA VAL A 106 -31.26 25.18 16.38
C VAL A 106 -32.20 25.04 15.18
N VAL A 107 -31.74 24.40 14.10
CA VAL A 107 -32.55 24.16 12.90
C VAL A 107 -33.73 23.24 13.20
N LEU A 108 -33.52 22.18 13.98
CA LEU A 108 -34.57 21.25 14.39
C LEU A 108 -35.67 21.96 15.19
N VAL A 109 -35.30 22.78 16.17
CA VAL A 109 -36.26 23.54 16.99
C VAL A 109 -37.05 24.53 16.13
N ALA A 110 -36.38 25.26 15.23
CA ALA A 110 -37.04 26.20 14.33
C ALA A 110 -38.05 25.50 13.39
N LEU A 111 -37.69 24.34 12.84
CA LEU A 111 -38.59 23.57 11.96
C LEU A 111 -39.75 22.93 12.71
N LEU A 112 -39.52 22.44 13.93
CA LEU A 112 -40.59 21.93 14.79
C LEU A 112 -41.60 23.04 15.13
N ALA A 113 -41.11 24.24 15.47
CA ALA A 113 -41.96 25.39 15.76
C ALA A 113 -42.75 25.86 14.53
N ALA A 114 -42.15 25.81 13.33
CA ALA A 114 -42.78 26.28 12.10
C ALA A 114 -43.73 25.26 11.44
N SER A 115 -43.46 23.96 11.57
CA SER A 115 -44.14 22.92 10.77
C SER A 115 -44.72 21.75 11.58
N GLY A 116 -44.41 21.63 12.88
CA GLY A 116 -44.85 20.53 13.73
C GLY A 116 -44.29 19.15 13.34
N ARG A 117 -43.36 19.08 12.38
CA ARG A 117 -42.79 17.82 11.87
C ARG A 117 -41.35 17.64 12.33
N LEU A 118 -41.05 16.43 12.78
CA LEU A 118 -39.69 16.03 13.15
C LEU A 118 -39.02 15.36 11.94
N LEU A 119 -37.92 15.95 11.46
CA LEU A 119 -37.12 15.35 10.40
C LEU A 119 -36.04 14.47 11.02
N ILE A 120 -36.20 13.16 10.93
CA ILE A 120 -35.27 12.19 11.52
C ILE A 120 -33.82 12.34 10.99
N TYR A 121 -33.65 12.87 9.78
CA TYR A 121 -32.33 13.16 9.20
C TYR A 121 -31.52 14.20 10.00
N LEU A 122 -32.16 15.14 10.71
CA LEU A 122 -31.48 16.11 11.59
C LEU A 122 -30.95 15.47 12.88
N LEU A 123 -31.41 14.27 13.24
CA LEU A 123 -30.84 13.50 14.36
C LEU A 123 -29.70 12.57 13.90
N VAL A 124 -29.66 12.20 12.63
CA VAL A 124 -28.61 11.32 12.08
C VAL A 124 -27.27 12.05 11.99
N ILE A 125 -27.27 13.32 11.55
CA ILE A 125 -26.05 14.13 11.39
C ILE A 125 -25.29 14.31 12.73
N PRO A 126 -25.90 14.71 13.86
CA PRO A 126 -25.17 14.86 15.12
C PRO A 126 -24.67 13.52 15.67
N ILE A 127 -25.42 12.43 15.50
CA ILE A 127 -24.97 11.08 15.87
C ILE A 127 -23.72 10.69 15.06
N LEU A 128 -23.71 10.93 13.74
CA LEU A 128 -22.55 10.68 12.90
C LEU A 128 -21.35 11.56 13.29
N MET A 129 -21.58 12.82 13.66
CA MET A 129 -20.52 13.73 14.12
C MET A 129 -19.95 13.34 15.48
N ILE A 130 -20.77 12.84 16.41
CA ILE A 130 -20.32 12.29 17.69
C ILE A 130 -19.47 11.03 17.45
N ILE A 131 -19.92 10.11 16.60
CA ILE A 131 -19.15 8.92 16.22
C ILE A 131 -17.81 9.33 15.59
N PHE A 132 -17.82 10.33 14.70
CA PHE A 132 -16.62 10.88 14.09
C PHE A 132 -15.66 11.48 15.13
N ALA A 133 -16.16 12.30 16.07
CA ALA A 133 -15.36 12.91 17.13
C ALA A 133 -14.77 11.85 18.09
N VAL A 134 -15.57 10.89 18.52
CA VAL A 134 -15.12 9.78 19.37
C VAL A 134 -14.03 8.97 18.66
N ARG A 135 -14.20 8.67 17.37
CA ARG A 135 -13.14 8.03 16.56
C ARG A 135 -11.90 8.92 16.45
N ALA A 136 -12.06 10.22 16.20
CA ALA A 136 -10.93 11.14 16.12
C ALA A 136 -10.14 11.22 17.43
N VAL A 137 -10.81 11.16 18.59
CA VAL A 137 -10.16 11.14 19.91
C VAL A 137 -9.48 9.80 20.17
N MET A 138 -10.18 8.67 19.95
CA MET A 138 -9.63 7.33 20.23
C MET A 138 -8.45 6.99 19.33
N TYR A 139 -8.50 7.38 18.06
CA TYR A 139 -7.45 7.02 17.10
C TYR A 139 -6.41 8.13 16.90
N GLY A 140 -6.76 9.40 17.17
CA GLY A 140 -5.94 10.57 16.86
C GLY A 140 -5.00 11.05 17.96
N ASN A 141 -4.86 10.35 19.08
CA ASN A 141 -3.87 10.70 20.11
C ASN A 141 -2.61 9.83 20.08
N LYS A 142 -2.23 9.37 18.87
CA LYS A 142 -1.02 8.59 18.66
C LYS A 142 0.14 9.51 18.30
N ILE A 143 1.21 9.44 19.08
CA ILE A 143 2.49 10.09 18.80
C ILE A 143 3.54 9.00 18.68
N VAL A 144 4.37 9.06 17.65
CA VAL A 144 5.46 8.11 17.46
C VAL A 144 6.79 8.85 17.57
N TYR A 145 7.64 8.39 18.47
CA TYR A 145 9.00 8.87 18.65
C TYR A 145 9.96 7.87 18.01
N THR A 146 10.81 8.34 17.10
CA THR A 146 11.85 7.52 16.49
C THR A 146 13.18 7.72 17.19
N PHE A 147 13.92 6.62 17.34
CA PHE A 147 15.23 6.54 17.94
C PHE A 147 16.14 5.67 17.07
N ASN A 148 17.45 5.75 17.29
CA ASN A 148 18.41 4.93 16.53
C ASN A 148 18.19 3.41 16.66
N GLY A 149 17.73 2.96 17.83
CA GLY A 149 17.52 1.56 18.18
C GLY A 149 16.07 1.09 18.14
N GLY A 150 15.11 1.98 17.90
CA GLY A 150 13.70 1.61 17.79
C GLY A 150 12.74 2.77 17.70
N ILE A 151 11.48 2.49 17.97
CA ILE A 151 10.40 3.47 18.05
C ILE A 151 9.60 3.29 19.32
N ILE A 152 9.07 4.39 19.84
CA ILE A 152 8.11 4.38 20.94
C ILE A 152 6.81 4.96 20.40
N GLN A 153 5.73 4.19 20.48
CA GLN A 153 4.39 4.65 20.21
C GLN A 153 3.73 5.03 21.54
N ALA A 154 3.37 6.30 21.70
CA ALA A 154 2.57 6.78 22.82
C ALA A 154 1.11 6.96 22.37
N THR A 155 0.18 6.37 23.10
CA THR A 155 -1.27 6.53 22.92
C THR A 155 -1.86 7.09 24.20
N GLY A 156 -2.16 8.40 24.22
CA GLY A 156 -2.59 9.07 25.45
C GLY A 156 -1.49 9.14 26.53
N GLN A 157 -1.87 9.25 27.81
CA GLN A 157 -0.91 9.39 28.91
C GLN A 157 -0.26 8.08 29.37
N GLN A 158 -0.93 6.93 29.18
CA GLN A 158 -0.55 5.68 29.86
C GLN A 158 -0.13 4.53 28.94
N GLN A 159 -0.58 4.46 27.69
CA GLN A 159 -0.19 3.35 26.80
C GLN A 159 1.05 3.72 25.99
N ARG A 160 2.15 2.99 26.24
CA ARG A 160 3.44 3.20 25.59
C ARG A 160 4.02 1.89 25.15
N ASP A 161 4.04 1.68 23.85
CA ASP A 161 4.59 0.48 23.27
C ASP A 161 5.95 0.78 22.65
N VAL A 162 6.96 0.00 23.05
CA VAL A 162 8.33 0.12 22.54
C VAL A 162 8.57 -0.94 21.50
N VAL A 163 9.04 -0.57 20.32
CA VAL A 163 9.43 -1.50 19.26
C VAL A 163 10.89 -1.28 18.97
N ARG A 164 11.76 -2.17 19.46
CA ARG A 164 13.17 -2.17 19.07
C ARG A 164 13.32 -2.75 17.67
N TRP A 165 14.26 -2.20 16.90
CA TRP A 165 14.49 -2.64 15.53
C TRP A 165 14.95 -4.10 15.43
N ASP A 166 15.69 -4.59 16.43
CA ASP A 166 16.19 -5.99 16.52
C ASP A 166 15.12 -7.01 16.88
N GLN A 167 14.00 -6.55 17.41
CA GLN A 167 12.85 -7.39 17.73
C GLN A 167 11.83 -7.43 16.59
N VAL A 168 12.00 -6.61 15.55
CA VAL A 168 11.11 -6.63 14.40
C VAL A 168 11.36 -7.91 13.62
N GLU A 169 10.29 -8.64 13.33
CA GLU A 169 10.35 -9.84 12.50
C GLU A 169 10.08 -9.48 11.03
N ALA A 170 9.01 -8.72 10.81
CA ALA A 170 8.48 -8.44 9.49
C ALA A 170 7.76 -7.10 9.41
N VAL A 171 7.92 -6.43 8.28
CA VAL A 171 7.22 -5.19 7.94
C VAL A 171 6.47 -5.37 6.62
N TRP A 172 5.18 -5.02 6.63
CA TRP A 172 4.35 -4.94 5.44
C TRP A 172 4.03 -3.48 5.11
N GLN A 173 3.95 -3.18 3.82
CA GLN A 173 3.63 -1.85 3.32
C GLN A 173 2.42 -1.92 2.39
N ARG A 174 1.45 -1.04 2.64
CA ARG A 174 0.34 -0.78 1.74
C ARG A 174 0.28 0.70 1.44
N VAL A 175 0.55 1.07 0.20
CA VAL A 175 0.46 2.45 -0.29
C VAL A 175 -0.55 2.49 -1.42
N ILE A 176 -1.71 3.08 -1.16
CA ILE A 176 -2.80 3.20 -2.14
C ILE A 176 -2.95 4.65 -2.52
N ARG A 177 -2.90 4.95 -3.82
CA ARG A 177 -3.30 6.25 -4.36
C ARG A 177 -4.77 6.19 -4.70
N THR A 178 -5.63 6.74 -3.85
CA THR A 178 -7.06 6.87 -4.19
C THR A 178 -7.24 8.14 -5.03
N ARG A 179 -7.70 7.98 -6.28
CA ARG A 179 -8.10 9.10 -7.13
C ARG A 179 -9.57 9.38 -6.85
N TYR A 180 -9.86 10.53 -6.22
CA TYR A 180 -11.22 11.05 -6.18
C TYR A 180 -11.48 11.83 -7.48
N TYR A 181 -12.74 11.87 -7.91
CA TYR A 181 -13.14 12.59 -9.12
C TYR A 181 -12.71 14.07 -9.08
N TYR A 182 -12.26 14.56 -10.24
CA TYR A 182 -11.70 15.86 -10.63
C TYR A 182 -10.68 16.65 -9.77
N PHE A 183 -10.58 16.55 -8.43
CA PHE A 183 -9.77 17.55 -7.70
C PHE A 183 -8.77 17.06 -6.66
N PHE A 184 -8.85 15.83 -6.11
CA PHE A 184 -7.88 15.40 -5.08
C PHE A 184 -7.46 13.93 -5.19
N SER A 185 -6.15 13.70 -5.17
CA SER A 185 -5.58 12.37 -4.97
C SER A 185 -5.08 12.27 -3.53
N ARG A 186 -5.68 11.39 -2.73
CA ARG A 186 -5.21 11.12 -1.37
C ARG A 186 -4.35 9.86 -1.39
N MET A 187 -3.09 10.00 -0.98
CA MET A 187 -2.23 8.86 -0.70
C MET A 187 -2.61 8.27 0.65
N SER A 188 -2.93 6.99 0.69
CA SER A 188 -3.18 6.21 1.90
C SER A 188 -1.98 5.32 2.16
N TYR A 189 -1.28 5.57 3.27
CA TYR A 189 -0.16 4.79 3.75
C TYR A 189 -0.62 3.94 4.93
N LYS A 190 -0.24 2.67 4.91
CA LYS A 190 -0.34 1.76 6.05
C LYS A 190 0.92 0.92 6.10
N TYR A 191 1.60 0.98 7.23
CA TYR A 191 2.75 0.16 7.57
C TYR A 191 2.38 -0.71 8.75
N THR A 192 2.55 -2.02 8.60
CA THR A 192 2.35 -2.98 9.68
C THR A 192 3.71 -3.54 10.06
N VAL A 193 4.08 -3.43 11.32
CA VAL A 193 5.31 -4.00 11.90
C VAL A 193 4.91 -5.13 12.81
N ARG A 194 5.42 -6.33 12.59
CA ARG A 194 5.28 -7.48 13.50
C ARG A 194 6.59 -7.69 14.24
N ARG A 195 6.49 -7.82 15.55
CA ARG A 195 7.61 -8.18 16.43
C ARG A 195 7.70 -9.70 16.56
N ASN A 196 8.87 -10.21 16.95
CA ASN A 196 9.13 -11.64 17.18
C ASN A 196 8.19 -12.31 18.21
N ASP A 197 7.56 -11.53 19.09
CA ASP A 197 6.55 -12.01 20.06
C ASP A 197 5.13 -12.13 19.45
N GLY A 198 4.98 -11.84 18.15
CA GLY A 198 3.70 -11.85 17.44
C GLY A 198 2.91 -10.54 17.53
N THR A 199 3.33 -9.59 18.37
CA THR A 199 2.65 -8.29 18.52
C THR A 199 2.76 -7.49 17.23
N THR A 200 1.65 -6.86 16.83
CA THR A 200 1.60 -6.06 15.60
C THR A 200 1.31 -4.59 15.88
N PHE A 201 2.09 -3.72 15.23
CA PHE A 201 1.98 -2.27 15.29
C PHE A 201 1.59 -1.75 13.92
N THR A 202 0.55 -0.92 13.86
CA THR A 202 0.07 -0.34 12.60
C THR A 202 0.23 1.17 12.62
N PHE A 203 1.00 1.69 11.66
CA PHE A 203 1.20 3.11 11.42
C PHE A 203 0.48 3.50 10.13
N ASN A 204 -0.41 4.49 10.20
CA ASN A 204 -1.23 4.91 9.08
C ASN A 204 -1.38 6.44 9.02
N ASN A 205 -2.17 6.94 8.08
CA ASN A 205 -2.43 8.37 7.86
C ASN A 205 -3.03 9.14 9.04
N VAL A 206 -3.29 8.49 10.18
CA VAL A 206 -3.61 9.20 11.42
C VAL A 206 -2.38 9.95 11.94
N LEU A 207 -1.17 9.52 11.59
CA LEU A 207 0.07 10.25 11.83
C LEU A 207 0.38 11.19 10.66
N LYS A 208 0.79 12.42 10.98
CA LYS A 208 1.35 13.34 10.00
C LYS A 208 2.68 12.79 9.50
N ASN A 209 2.95 12.94 8.19
CA ASN A 209 4.17 12.45 7.54
C ASN A 209 4.45 10.95 7.73
N VAL A 210 3.41 10.11 7.86
CA VAL A 210 3.58 8.66 8.02
C VAL A 210 4.39 7.98 6.90
N GLY A 211 4.43 8.56 5.70
CA GLY A 211 5.27 8.07 4.60
C GLY A 211 6.76 8.12 4.94
N GLU A 212 7.21 9.18 5.62
CA GLU A 212 8.59 9.34 6.09
C GLU A 212 8.89 8.35 7.22
N LEU A 213 8.00 8.22 8.20
CA LEU A 213 8.11 7.21 9.26
C LEU A 213 8.24 5.80 8.67
N GLY A 214 7.42 5.49 7.66
CA GLY A 214 7.48 4.21 6.97
C GLY A 214 8.80 3.96 6.25
N GLN A 215 9.41 5.01 5.66
CA GLN A 215 10.75 4.90 5.06
C GLN A 215 11.82 4.61 6.11
N VAL A 216 11.78 5.30 7.25
CA VAL A 216 12.70 5.06 8.38
C VAL A 216 12.58 3.62 8.88
N ILE A 217 11.35 3.16 9.16
CA ILE A 217 11.08 1.77 9.58
C ILE A 217 11.66 0.77 8.57
N GLN A 218 11.36 0.96 7.28
CA GLN A 218 11.81 0.05 6.22
C GLN A 218 13.34 0.04 6.10
N GLN A 219 13.99 1.21 6.20
CA GLN A 219 15.44 1.32 6.11
C GLN A 219 16.12 0.62 7.29
N GLU A 220 15.66 0.86 8.51
CA GLU A 220 16.23 0.26 9.72
C GLU A 220 16.06 -1.26 9.75
N VAL A 221 14.87 -1.74 9.42
CA VAL A 221 14.62 -3.19 9.34
C VAL A 221 15.43 -3.82 8.20
N THR A 222 15.57 -3.16 7.05
CA THR A 222 16.42 -3.66 5.96
C THR A 222 17.88 -3.74 6.41
N ARG A 223 18.39 -2.72 7.11
CA ARG A 223 19.77 -2.70 7.63
C ARG A 223 20.06 -3.91 8.52
N GLN A 224 19.09 -4.36 9.31
CA GLN A 224 19.26 -5.51 10.21
C GLN A 224 19.02 -6.86 9.53
N HIS A 225 18.02 -6.97 8.67
CA HIS A 225 17.60 -8.26 8.09
C HIS A 225 18.33 -8.61 6.79
N ALA A 226 18.79 -7.62 6.02
CA ALA A 226 19.45 -7.86 4.73
C ALA A 226 20.72 -8.71 4.85
N PRO A 227 21.65 -8.48 5.81
CA PRO A 227 22.86 -9.30 5.93
C PRO A 227 22.53 -10.79 6.13
N ARG A 228 21.58 -11.10 7.01
CA ARG A 228 21.15 -12.48 7.29
C ARG A 228 20.47 -13.12 6.07
N ALA A 229 19.58 -12.39 5.40
CA ALA A 229 18.91 -12.88 4.20
C ALA A 229 19.88 -13.14 3.04
N LEU A 230 20.86 -12.25 2.85
CA LEU A 230 21.93 -12.42 1.85
C LEU A 230 22.84 -13.60 2.20
N ALA A 231 23.20 -13.78 3.47
CA ALA A 231 23.99 -14.95 3.90
C ALA A 231 23.26 -16.27 3.63
N ALA A 232 21.96 -16.34 3.95
CA ALA A 232 21.13 -17.51 3.65
C ALA A 232 21.03 -17.78 2.14
N TYR A 233 20.82 -16.74 1.33
CA TYR A 233 20.82 -16.85 -0.11
C TYR A 233 22.17 -17.37 -0.64
N ASN A 234 23.29 -16.80 -0.15
CA ASN A 234 24.65 -17.17 -0.54
C ASN A 234 25.07 -18.56 -0.05
N SER A 235 24.38 -19.14 0.92
CA SER A 235 24.58 -20.54 1.33
C SER A 235 23.70 -21.52 0.55
N GLY A 236 22.94 -21.04 -0.45
CA GLY A 236 21.98 -21.84 -1.21
C GLY A 236 20.67 -22.13 -0.48
N ALA A 237 20.48 -21.59 0.74
CA ALA A 237 19.24 -21.79 1.48
C ALA A 237 18.11 -20.94 0.87
N PRO A 238 16.87 -21.46 0.82
CA PRO A 238 15.73 -20.70 0.33
C PRO A 238 15.38 -19.55 1.29
N VAL A 239 15.17 -18.36 0.74
CA VAL A 239 14.73 -17.16 1.47
C VAL A 239 13.30 -16.82 1.06
N VAL A 240 12.38 -16.87 2.02
CA VAL A 240 10.93 -16.72 1.78
C VAL A 240 10.48 -15.28 2.05
N PHE A 241 9.75 -14.71 1.09
CA PHE A 241 9.13 -13.38 1.15
C PHE A 241 7.66 -13.47 0.77
N GLY A 242 6.85 -14.12 1.61
CA GLY A 242 5.43 -14.33 1.35
C GLY A 242 5.22 -15.18 0.09
N PRO A 243 4.64 -14.64 -1.00
CA PRO A 243 4.38 -15.40 -2.22
C PRO A 243 5.63 -15.74 -3.04
N PHE A 244 6.79 -15.13 -2.74
CA PHE A 244 8.04 -15.38 -3.47
C PHE A 244 9.06 -16.09 -2.58
N THR A 245 9.80 -17.03 -3.17
CA THR A 245 10.97 -17.67 -2.55
C THR A 245 12.17 -17.53 -3.47
N LEU A 246 13.30 -17.08 -2.94
CA LEU A 246 14.53 -16.89 -3.69
C LEU A 246 15.59 -17.88 -3.23
N ASN A 247 16.32 -18.47 -4.16
CA ASN A 247 17.51 -19.28 -3.90
C ASN A 247 18.52 -19.08 -5.05
N MET A 248 19.67 -19.76 -5.00
CA MET A 248 20.69 -19.64 -6.04
C MET A 248 20.22 -20.07 -7.43
N GLN A 249 19.24 -20.97 -7.52
CA GLN A 249 18.72 -21.47 -8.79
C GLN A 249 17.79 -20.45 -9.47
N GLY A 250 16.97 -19.75 -8.70
CA GLY A 250 15.98 -18.83 -9.26
C GLY A 250 15.05 -18.19 -8.24
N ILE A 251 13.94 -17.68 -8.76
CA ILE A 251 12.81 -17.15 -8.00
C ILE A 251 11.57 -18.02 -8.22
N SER A 252 10.93 -18.45 -7.14
CA SER A 252 9.68 -19.22 -7.19
C SER A 252 8.49 -18.38 -6.74
N ASN A 253 7.34 -18.61 -7.37
CA ASN A 253 6.03 -18.04 -6.99
C ASN A 253 5.17 -19.04 -6.19
N GLY A 254 5.78 -20.12 -5.67
CA GLY A 254 5.10 -21.22 -4.98
C GLY A 254 4.49 -22.29 -5.90
N ARG A 255 4.41 -22.05 -7.21
CA ARG A 255 3.93 -23.02 -8.21
C ARG A 255 5.03 -23.50 -9.14
N GLU A 256 5.86 -22.57 -9.57
CA GLU A 256 6.96 -22.82 -10.50
C GLU A 256 8.21 -22.05 -10.04
N LEU A 257 9.38 -22.52 -10.50
CA LEU A 257 10.68 -21.88 -10.31
C LEU A 257 11.09 -21.24 -11.63
N LEU A 258 11.42 -19.95 -11.61
CA LEU A 258 12.01 -19.23 -12.72
C LEU A 258 13.52 -19.09 -12.49
N PRO A 259 14.35 -19.78 -13.29
CA PRO A 259 15.80 -19.64 -13.23
C PRO A 259 16.26 -18.19 -13.45
N TRP A 260 17.30 -17.75 -12.74
CA TRP A 260 17.76 -16.34 -12.82
C TRP A 260 18.16 -15.90 -14.23
N ASN A 261 18.74 -16.79 -15.04
CA ASN A 261 19.09 -16.52 -16.43
C ASN A 261 17.86 -16.25 -17.33
N MET A 262 16.68 -16.77 -16.95
CA MET A 262 15.41 -16.55 -17.65
C MET A 262 14.62 -15.35 -17.09
N VAL A 263 15.08 -14.71 -16.01
CA VAL A 263 14.45 -13.50 -15.48
C VAL A 263 14.83 -12.34 -16.39
N ARG A 264 13.85 -11.76 -17.10
CA ARG A 264 14.05 -10.55 -17.91
C ARG A 264 14.27 -9.34 -17.02
N GLY A 265 13.45 -9.22 -15.98
CA GLY A 265 13.52 -8.11 -15.04
C GLY A 265 12.49 -8.27 -13.93
N ILE A 266 12.75 -7.58 -12.82
CA ILE A 266 11.83 -7.45 -11.70
C ILE A 266 11.53 -5.98 -11.56
N LYS A 267 10.26 -5.63 -11.57
CA LYS A 267 9.79 -4.25 -11.50
C LYS A 267 8.89 -4.05 -10.29
N ILE A 268 9.11 -2.98 -9.54
CA ILE A 268 8.28 -2.57 -8.43
C ILE A 268 7.64 -1.24 -8.76
N ASP A 269 6.42 -1.29 -9.30
CA ASP A 269 5.64 -0.10 -9.58
C ASP A 269 4.26 -0.16 -8.92
N ARG A 270 3.73 1.00 -8.55
CA ARG A 270 2.36 1.16 -8.02
C ARG A 270 2.00 0.20 -6.86
N GLY A 271 2.98 -0.19 -6.04
CA GLY A 271 2.76 -1.11 -4.92
C GLY A 271 2.65 -2.59 -5.32
N VAL A 272 3.12 -2.97 -6.51
CA VAL A 272 3.11 -4.35 -7.01
C VAL A 272 4.52 -4.74 -7.43
N VAL A 273 4.97 -5.92 -7.00
CA VAL A 273 6.17 -6.57 -7.52
C VAL A 273 5.77 -7.39 -8.73
N THR A 274 6.39 -7.13 -9.88
CA THR A 274 6.15 -7.83 -11.14
C THR A 274 7.44 -8.48 -11.62
N ILE A 275 7.39 -9.76 -11.94
CA ILE A 275 8.51 -10.55 -12.45
C ILE A 275 8.22 -10.90 -13.91
N MET A 276 9.19 -10.64 -14.78
CA MET A 276 9.08 -10.85 -16.21
C MET A 276 10.04 -11.97 -16.64
N LYS A 277 9.55 -12.88 -17.49
CA LYS A 277 10.34 -13.97 -18.07
C LYS A 277 10.84 -13.59 -19.47
N GLU A 278 12.06 -14.01 -19.80
CA GLU A 278 12.63 -13.82 -21.13
C GLU A 278 11.77 -14.46 -22.22
N GLY A 279 11.65 -13.78 -23.37
CA GLY A 279 10.83 -14.24 -24.49
C GLY A 279 9.32 -14.18 -24.28
N GLN A 280 8.83 -13.72 -23.12
CA GLN A 280 7.40 -13.56 -22.84
C GLN A 280 7.01 -12.09 -22.67
N MET A 281 5.93 -11.67 -23.33
CA MET A 281 5.37 -10.32 -23.13
C MET A 281 4.56 -10.22 -21.84
N LEU A 282 3.93 -11.31 -21.41
CA LEU A 282 3.14 -11.37 -20.19
C LEU A 282 4.04 -11.47 -18.95
N ARG A 283 3.53 -10.97 -17.82
CA ARG A 283 4.15 -11.16 -16.50
C ARG A 283 4.19 -12.65 -16.14
N TRP A 284 5.32 -13.12 -15.63
CA TRP A 284 5.46 -14.48 -15.13
C TRP A 284 4.85 -14.62 -13.73
N GLY A 285 5.08 -13.63 -12.87
CA GLY A 285 4.54 -13.59 -11.52
C GLY A 285 4.30 -12.16 -11.06
N SER A 286 3.30 -11.97 -10.21
CA SER A 286 3.09 -10.68 -9.56
C SER A 286 2.47 -10.85 -8.19
N ALA A 287 2.87 -10.00 -7.25
CA ALA A 287 2.25 -9.88 -5.95
C ALA A 287 2.18 -8.43 -5.49
N SER A 288 1.13 -8.08 -4.75
CA SER A 288 1.05 -6.81 -4.05
C SER A 288 2.17 -6.73 -3.01
N VAL A 289 2.84 -5.58 -2.89
CA VAL A 289 3.87 -5.31 -1.88
C VAL A 289 3.32 -5.52 -0.46
N GLU A 290 2.00 -5.38 -0.28
CA GLU A 290 1.34 -5.64 1.01
C GLU A 290 1.39 -7.12 1.43
N ASN A 291 1.68 -8.03 0.50
CA ASN A 291 1.81 -9.48 0.75
C ASN A 291 3.27 -9.93 0.77
N VAL A 292 4.22 -9.03 0.49
CA VAL A 292 5.66 -9.32 0.46
C VAL A 292 6.28 -8.71 1.72
N PRO A 293 6.45 -9.49 2.82
CA PRO A 293 7.08 -8.97 4.04
C PRO A 293 8.52 -8.54 3.75
N ASN A 294 8.97 -7.47 4.41
CA ASN A 294 10.33 -6.94 4.29
C ASN A 294 10.73 -6.73 2.81
N TYR A 295 9.83 -6.15 1.99
CA TYR A 295 10.02 -6.09 0.53
C TYR A 295 11.36 -5.44 0.10
N ARG A 296 11.94 -4.52 0.89
CA ARG A 296 13.27 -3.96 0.62
C ARG A 296 14.41 -4.96 0.82
N VAL A 297 14.25 -5.91 1.75
CA VAL A 297 15.17 -7.05 1.90
C VAL A 297 15.03 -7.97 0.70
N PHE A 298 13.80 -8.24 0.22
CA PHE A 298 13.57 -8.96 -1.04
C PHE A 298 14.32 -8.29 -2.21
N VAL A 299 14.22 -6.97 -2.35
CA VAL A 299 14.93 -6.20 -3.39
C VAL A 299 16.45 -6.37 -3.26
N SER A 300 16.97 -6.34 -2.03
CA SER A 300 18.41 -6.49 -1.78
C SER A 300 18.93 -7.87 -2.24
N VAL A 301 18.19 -8.94 -1.91
CA VAL A 301 18.53 -10.31 -2.34
C VAL A 301 18.35 -10.49 -3.85
N ALA A 302 17.25 -9.97 -4.41
CA ALA A 302 17.00 -10.04 -5.85
C ALA A 302 18.06 -9.28 -6.67
N ASN A 303 18.50 -8.11 -6.20
CA ASN A 303 19.59 -7.37 -6.83
C ASN A 303 20.91 -8.15 -6.76
N GLN A 304 21.21 -8.80 -5.63
CA GLN A 304 22.40 -9.65 -5.51
C GLN A 304 22.39 -10.80 -6.52
N ALA A 305 21.23 -11.44 -6.71
CA ALA A 305 21.06 -12.50 -7.70
C ALA A 305 21.24 -12.01 -9.15
N LEU A 306 20.60 -10.88 -9.48
CA LEU A 306 20.59 -10.33 -10.84
C LEU A 306 21.92 -9.70 -11.25
N ARG A 307 22.74 -9.24 -10.30
CA ARG A 307 24.10 -8.72 -10.57
C ARG A 307 24.96 -9.71 -11.35
N GLY A 308 24.85 -11.01 -11.08
CA GLY A 308 25.57 -12.05 -11.82
C GLY A 308 25.19 -12.17 -13.31
N PHE A 309 24.06 -11.56 -13.68
CA PHE A 309 23.52 -11.57 -15.05
C PHE A 309 23.51 -10.17 -15.68
N GLY A 310 24.14 -9.17 -15.05
CA GLY A 310 24.14 -7.78 -15.52
C GLY A 310 22.76 -7.10 -15.47
N LYS A 311 21.86 -7.59 -14.61
CA LYS A 311 20.48 -7.08 -14.45
C LYS A 311 20.28 -6.47 -13.06
N ALA A 312 19.24 -5.67 -12.89
CA ALA A 312 18.83 -5.10 -11.60
C ALA A 312 17.30 -5.03 -11.47
N VAL A 313 16.83 -4.87 -10.24
CA VAL A 313 15.43 -4.56 -9.96
C VAL A 313 15.14 -3.10 -10.29
N GLU A 314 14.04 -2.85 -11.00
CA GLU A 314 13.54 -1.53 -11.40
C GLU A 314 12.42 -1.01 -10.50
#